data_AF-A0A3A4KLJ9-F1
#
_entry.id   AF-A0A3A4KLJ9-F1
#
_cell.length_a   1.000
_cell.length_b   1.000
_cell.length_c   1.000
_cell.angle_alpha   90.00
_cell.angle_beta   90.00
_cell.angle_gamma   90.00
#
_symmetry.space_group_name_H-M   'P 1'
#
loop_
_entity.id
_entity.type
_entity.pdbx_description
1 polymer ?
#
loop_
_entity_poly.entity_id
_entity_poly.type
_entity_poly.pdbx_seq_one_letter_code
_entity_poly.pdbx_strand_id
1 'polypeptide(L)'
;MPNEAVVVIQRRIEQRWAEAVCAERGIGAHVSFQVQLRPGIYTGKAVEQLGFGRWHEWRTAWRTFDQQIVAGVPGASIIGKPMPVRGLTDEVPATLVAETLGAAVELVSRAEGPTSTVDAVRAHSLSASLHDAGGILTAATLKAACRLGDSDAAALVAAVSWLAGHPDLSGWTARQLPIPGIHSKWLETHSSVLQMVSGRDVRAEVRPRLAVVHLTYVDPEYLATDRRRHDAWTTGDGDVLAYTPRIVLIVENRDSRLWFPPVPGTIVVEGNGKAAAGLLSEIPWIRDAEHVVYWGDIDADGYGILDRLRAAMATPTAHGGPAKIVPSILMDITDLQRYAQHGVNYDKSGRSIKPCATKFAHLTRSEASAYDFVATAGAAPFRRIEQEVMSLPEAAARLDDITHNTIAGLANSPRTGC
;
A
#
# COMPACT_ATOMS: atom_id res chain seq x y z
N MET A 1 -28.58 -38.34 4.21
CA MET A 1 -28.14 -39.17 3.07
C MET A 1 -26.63 -39.00 2.84
N PRO A 2 -25.92 -39.90 2.14
CA PRO A 2 -24.48 -39.77 1.90
C PRO A 2 -24.06 -38.41 1.31
N ASN A 3 -24.76 -37.91 0.29
CA ASN A 3 -24.44 -36.61 -0.33
C ASN A 3 -24.51 -35.44 0.67
N GLU A 4 -25.50 -35.42 1.57
CA GLU A 4 -25.59 -34.38 2.60
C GLU A 4 -24.41 -34.42 3.57
N ALA A 5 -23.91 -35.62 3.89
CA ALA A 5 -22.75 -35.79 4.74
C ALA A 5 -21.47 -35.31 4.05
N VAL A 6 -21.32 -35.59 2.75
CA VAL A 6 -20.20 -35.09 1.93
C VAL A 6 -20.18 -33.57 1.89
N VAL A 7 -21.33 -32.92 1.67
CA VAL A 7 -21.47 -31.44 1.73
C VAL A 7 -21.05 -30.88 3.09
N VAL A 8 -21.40 -31.56 4.20
CA VAL A 8 -20.97 -31.15 5.55
C VAL A 8 -19.45 -31.31 5.72
N ILE A 9 -18.85 -32.38 5.19
CA ILE A 9 -17.40 -32.56 5.20
C ILE A 9 -16.72 -31.47 4.37
N GLN A 10 -17.22 -31.16 3.16
CA GLN A 10 -16.70 -30.10 2.30
C GLN A 10 -16.72 -28.73 3.02
N ARG A 11 -17.84 -28.35 3.66
CA ARG A 11 -17.90 -27.12 4.46
C ARG A 11 -16.88 -27.11 5.59
N ARG A 12 -16.64 -28.25 6.24
CA ARG A 12 -15.63 -28.35 7.31
C ARG A 12 -14.21 -28.21 6.77
N ILE A 13 -13.93 -28.74 5.58
CA ILE A 13 -12.66 -28.52 4.86
C ILE A 13 -12.44 -27.02 4.67
N GLU A 14 -13.39 -26.29 4.08
CA GLU A 14 -13.27 -24.85 3.82
C GLU A 14 -12.98 -24.04 5.09
N GLN A 15 -13.54 -24.45 6.23
CA GLN A 15 -13.37 -23.77 7.51
C GLN A 15 -12.04 -24.11 8.19
N ARG A 16 -11.62 -25.38 8.14
CA ARG A 16 -10.59 -25.94 9.04
C ARG A 16 -9.34 -26.48 8.35
N TRP A 17 -9.22 -26.35 7.03
CA TRP A 17 -8.09 -26.91 6.30
C TRP A 17 -6.73 -26.42 6.81
N ALA A 18 -6.59 -25.13 7.13
CA ALA A 18 -5.30 -24.57 7.54
C ALA A 18 -4.91 -25.02 8.95
N GLU A 19 -5.90 -25.12 9.85
CA GLU A 19 -5.73 -25.70 11.18
C GLU A 19 -5.29 -27.16 11.08
N ALA A 20 -5.86 -27.94 10.15
CA ALA A 20 -5.47 -29.33 9.92
C ALA A 20 -4.01 -29.45 9.43
N VAL A 21 -3.62 -28.67 8.41
CA VAL A 21 -2.24 -28.68 7.90
C VAL A 21 -1.23 -28.24 8.97
N CYS A 22 -1.59 -27.29 9.85
CA CYS A 22 -0.74 -26.91 10.97
C CYS A 22 -0.63 -28.05 12.01
N ALA A 23 -1.75 -28.69 12.35
CA ALA A 23 -1.81 -29.75 13.34
C ALA A 23 -0.99 -30.98 12.93
N GLU A 24 -0.98 -31.34 11.65
CA GLU A 24 -0.15 -32.41 11.07
C GLU A 24 1.36 -32.17 11.26
N ARG A 25 1.76 -30.93 11.58
CA ARG A 25 3.15 -30.53 11.85
C ARG A 25 3.40 -30.23 13.32
N GLY A 26 2.52 -30.71 14.19
CA GLY A 26 2.60 -30.53 15.64
C GLY A 26 2.15 -29.15 16.14
N ILE A 27 1.52 -28.34 15.30
CA ILE A 27 1.07 -26.99 15.68
C ILE A 27 -0.43 -26.99 15.95
N GLY A 28 -0.78 -26.93 17.24
CA GLY A 28 -2.17 -26.92 17.69
C GLY A 28 -2.75 -28.33 17.88
N ALA A 29 -4.07 -28.41 18.02
CA ALA A 29 -4.77 -29.67 18.27
C ALA A 29 -5.04 -30.43 16.98
N HIS A 30 -5.01 -31.76 17.05
CA HIS A 30 -5.39 -32.66 15.95
C HIS A 30 -6.76 -32.28 15.37
N VAL A 31 -6.86 -32.23 14.03
CA VAL A 31 -8.09 -31.89 13.32
C VAL A 31 -8.54 -33.06 12.47
N SER A 32 -9.67 -33.64 12.81
CA SER A 32 -10.39 -34.60 11.96
C SER A 32 -11.68 -33.99 11.39
N PHE A 33 -12.09 -34.51 10.24
CA PHE A 33 -13.29 -34.11 9.54
C PHE A 33 -14.35 -35.18 9.74
N GLN A 34 -15.33 -34.90 10.60
CA GLN A 34 -16.36 -35.87 10.97
C GLN A 34 -17.77 -35.29 10.84
N VAL A 35 -18.71 -36.14 10.45
CA VAL A 35 -20.15 -35.80 10.38
C VAL A 35 -20.98 -36.93 10.97
N GLN A 36 -21.94 -36.55 11.82
CA GLN A 36 -22.91 -37.49 12.36
C GLN A 36 -23.94 -37.82 11.28
N LEU A 37 -24.15 -39.11 11.02
CA LEU A 37 -24.97 -39.60 9.90
C LEU A 37 -26.44 -39.76 10.25
N ARG A 38 -26.79 -39.53 11.52
CA ARG A 38 -28.11 -39.85 12.06
C ARG A 38 -29.17 -38.85 11.59
N PRO A 39 -30.30 -39.31 11.02
CA PRO A 39 -31.45 -38.46 10.75
C PRO A 39 -32.33 -38.26 12.00
N GLY A 40 -31.75 -38.07 13.19
CA GLY A 40 -32.51 -37.90 14.43
C GLY A 40 -33.23 -39.15 14.97
N ILE A 41 -32.88 -40.35 14.48
CA ILE A 41 -33.46 -41.64 14.89
C ILE A 41 -32.51 -42.31 15.89
N TYR A 42 -32.96 -42.46 17.14
CA TYR A 42 -32.13 -42.94 18.25
C TYR A 42 -32.63 -44.26 18.87
N THR A 43 -33.75 -44.81 18.40
CA THR A 43 -34.39 -46.01 18.97
C THR A 43 -35.06 -46.86 17.89
N GLY A 44 -35.22 -48.16 18.16
CA GLY A 44 -35.99 -49.06 17.29
C GLY A 44 -37.44 -48.61 17.08
N LYS A 45 -38.06 -47.95 18.08
CA LYS A 45 -39.38 -47.32 17.96
C LYS A 45 -39.42 -46.20 16.91
N ALA A 46 -38.36 -45.40 16.82
CA ALA A 46 -38.27 -44.34 15.81
C ALA A 46 -38.10 -44.92 14.39
N VAL A 47 -37.46 -46.09 14.25
CA VAL A 47 -37.40 -46.83 12.97
C VAL A 47 -38.78 -47.37 12.57
N GLU A 48 -39.55 -47.90 13.52
CA GLU A 48 -40.92 -48.34 13.31
C GLU A 48 -41.83 -47.20 12.83
N GLN A 49 -41.68 -46.01 13.41
CA GLN A 49 -42.43 -44.80 13.04
C GLN A 49 -42.02 -44.25 11.65
N LEU A 50 -40.74 -44.35 11.28
CA LEU A 50 -40.24 -43.92 9.95
C LEU A 50 -40.67 -44.86 8.82
N GLY A 51 -40.85 -46.15 9.14
CA GLY A 51 -41.13 -47.21 8.19
C GLY A 51 -39.86 -47.95 7.73
N PHE A 52 -39.95 -49.28 7.67
CA PHE A 52 -38.82 -50.17 7.40
C PHE A 52 -38.25 -50.06 5.98
N GLY A 53 -39.06 -49.66 4.99
CA GLY A 53 -38.60 -49.46 3.61
C GLY A 53 -37.56 -48.33 3.51
N ARG A 54 -37.90 -47.14 4.03
CA ARG A 54 -36.99 -45.98 4.09
C ARG A 54 -35.74 -46.27 4.91
N TRP A 55 -35.88 -47.02 6.00
CA TRP A 55 -34.75 -47.47 6.81
C TRP A 55 -33.80 -48.39 6.02
N HIS A 56 -34.35 -49.34 5.28
CA HIS A 56 -33.56 -50.24 4.44
C HIS A 56 -32.87 -49.48 3.30
N GLU A 57 -33.57 -48.60 2.60
CA GLU A 57 -33.00 -47.74 1.55
C GLU A 57 -31.82 -46.90 2.07
N TRP A 58 -32.00 -46.26 3.23
CA TRP A 58 -30.94 -45.48 3.86
C TRP A 58 -29.72 -46.33 4.22
N ARG A 59 -29.91 -47.53 4.79
CA ARG A 59 -28.81 -48.45 5.11
C ARG A 59 -28.08 -48.93 3.86
N THR A 60 -28.82 -49.27 2.83
CA THR A 60 -28.28 -49.70 1.54
C THR A 60 -27.46 -48.58 0.91
N ALA A 61 -27.96 -47.33 0.92
CA ALA A 61 -27.22 -46.18 0.43
C ALA A 61 -25.86 -46.00 1.14
N TRP A 62 -25.82 -46.15 2.46
CA TRP A 62 -24.57 -46.05 3.23
C TRP A 62 -23.61 -47.21 3.00
N ARG A 63 -24.11 -48.44 2.89
CA ARG A 63 -23.26 -49.61 2.58
C ARG A 63 -22.65 -49.48 1.18
N THR A 64 -23.43 -49.04 0.20
CA THR A 64 -22.93 -48.80 -1.16
C THR A 64 -21.89 -47.68 -1.17
N PHE A 65 -22.16 -46.57 -0.46
CA PHE A 65 -21.22 -45.46 -0.35
C PHE A 65 -19.90 -45.88 0.32
N ASP A 66 -19.96 -46.70 1.37
CA ASP A 66 -18.78 -47.23 2.05
C ASP A 66 -17.92 -48.06 1.08
N GLN A 67 -18.53 -49.02 0.39
CA GLN A 67 -17.83 -49.92 -0.53
C GLN A 67 -17.25 -49.22 -1.75
N GLN A 68 -17.95 -48.23 -2.30
CA GLN A 68 -17.55 -47.56 -3.54
C GLN A 68 -16.58 -46.40 -3.29
N ILE A 69 -16.73 -45.69 -2.16
CA ILE A 69 -16.03 -44.44 -1.90
C ILE A 69 -15.11 -44.56 -0.69
N VAL A 70 -15.66 -44.79 0.51
CA VAL A 70 -14.90 -44.69 1.78
C VAL A 70 -13.79 -45.73 1.88
N ALA A 71 -14.08 -46.99 1.55
CA ALA A 71 -13.10 -48.09 1.61
C ALA A 71 -11.88 -47.86 0.71
N GLY A 72 -12.00 -47.01 -0.30
CA GLY A 72 -10.91 -46.64 -1.21
C GLY A 72 -10.07 -45.45 -0.77
N VAL A 73 -10.41 -44.78 0.35
CA VAL A 73 -9.73 -43.58 0.85
C VAL A 73 -9.01 -43.89 2.16
N PRO A 74 -7.66 -43.95 2.15
CA PRO A 74 -6.88 -44.15 3.37
C PRO A 74 -7.17 -43.06 4.41
N GLY A 75 -7.42 -43.47 5.66
CA GLY A 75 -7.76 -42.54 6.75
C GLY A 75 -9.22 -42.06 6.74
N ALA A 76 -10.09 -42.60 5.89
CA ALA A 76 -11.54 -42.42 5.97
C ALA A 76 -12.23 -43.68 6.49
N SER A 77 -13.25 -43.53 7.33
CA SER A 77 -14.04 -44.65 7.84
C SER A 77 -15.46 -44.25 8.22
N ILE A 78 -16.37 -45.23 8.21
CA ILE A 78 -17.70 -45.11 8.82
C ILE A 78 -17.70 -45.85 10.15
N ILE A 79 -17.82 -45.09 11.23
CA ILE A 79 -17.97 -45.64 12.58
C ILE A 79 -19.42 -46.06 12.78
N GLY A 80 -19.63 -47.35 13.02
CA GLY A 80 -20.90 -47.93 13.41
C GLY A 80 -21.25 -47.66 14.87
N LYS A 81 -22.54 -47.68 15.19
CA LYS A 81 -23.01 -47.81 16.58
C LYS A 81 -24.04 -48.94 16.67
N PRO A 82 -24.01 -49.75 17.74
CA PRO A 82 -25.00 -50.78 17.96
C PRO A 82 -26.38 -50.16 18.16
N MET A 83 -27.40 -50.70 17.48
CA MET A 83 -28.78 -50.25 17.61
C MET A 83 -29.76 -51.44 17.58
N PRO A 84 -30.63 -51.59 18.60
CA PRO A 84 -31.66 -52.62 18.60
C PRO A 84 -32.81 -52.24 17.66
N VAL A 85 -33.06 -53.08 16.66
CA VAL A 85 -34.20 -52.98 15.72
C VAL A 85 -34.92 -54.33 15.72
N ARG A 86 -36.20 -54.35 16.11
CA ARG A 86 -37.01 -55.58 16.23
C ARG A 86 -36.35 -56.70 17.08
N GLY A 87 -35.68 -56.33 18.18
CA GLY A 87 -35.06 -57.30 19.10
C GLY A 87 -33.70 -57.85 18.65
N LEU A 88 -33.19 -57.46 17.47
CA LEU A 88 -31.84 -57.76 17.01
C LEU A 88 -30.97 -56.50 17.12
N THR A 89 -29.76 -56.64 17.67
CA THR A 89 -28.78 -55.53 17.71
C THR A 89 -27.98 -55.56 16.43
N ASP A 90 -28.05 -54.48 15.66
CA ASP A 90 -27.34 -54.33 14.39
C ASP A 90 -26.38 -53.14 14.46
N GLU A 91 -25.28 -53.20 13.73
CA GLU A 91 -24.33 -52.09 13.57
C GLU A 91 -24.85 -51.12 12.51
N VAL A 92 -25.07 -49.87 12.92
CA VAL A 92 -25.67 -48.84 12.07
C VAL A 92 -24.64 -47.72 11.84
N PRO A 93 -24.44 -47.25 10.59
CA PRO A 93 -23.62 -46.09 10.28
C PRO A 93 -23.96 -44.90 11.18
N ALA A 94 -23.01 -44.45 11.99
CA ALA A 94 -23.24 -43.39 12.96
C ALA A 94 -22.42 -42.14 12.64
N THR A 95 -21.17 -42.29 12.24
CA THR A 95 -20.27 -41.16 11.97
C THR A 95 -19.38 -41.48 10.78
N LEU A 96 -19.35 -40.60 9.79
CA LEU A 96 -18.33 -40.61 8.74
C LEU A 96 -17.17 -39.76 9.22
N VAL A 97 -15.96 -40.31 9.18
CA VAL A 97 -14.72 -39.67 9.66
C VAL A 97 -13.69 -39.72 8.55
N ALA A 98 -13.01 -38.60 8.34
CA ALA A 98 -11.74 -38.51 7.65
C ALA A 98 -10.70 -37.93 8.62
N GLU A 99 -9.62 -38.68 8.84
CA GLU A 99 -8.63 -38.41 9.88
C GLU A 99 -7.72 -37.22 9.55
N THR A 100 -7.45 -37.00 8.25
CA THR A 100 -6.56 -35.94 7.75
C THR A 100 -7.26 -35.05 6.73
N LEU A 101 -6.66 -33.90 6.40
CA LEU A 101 -7.17 -33.06 5.30
C LEU A 101 -7.12 -33.80 3.96
N GLY A 102 -6.04 -34.55 3.71
CA GLY A 102 -5.89 -35.35 2.49
C GLY A 102 -7.02 -36.37 2.33
N ALA A 103 -7.32 -37.13 3.38
CA ALA A 103 -8.42 -38.10 3.39
C ALA A 103 -9.78 -37.42 3.14
N ALA A 104 -10.02 -36.25 3.76
CA ALA A 104 -11.27 -35.52 3.60
C ALA A 104 -11.46 -34.99 2.17
N VAL A 105 -10.39 -34.44 1.56
CA VAL A 105 -10.41 -33.95 0.17
C VAL A 105 -10.58 -35.09 -0.82
N GLU A 106 -9.89 -36.23 -0.64
CA GLU A 106 -10.05 -37.40 -1.50
C GLU A 106 -11.48 -37.97 -1.40
N LEU A 107 -12.03 -38.06 -0.20
CA LEU A 107 -13.40 -38.51 0.06
C LEU A 107 -14.43 -37.66 -0.70
N VAL A 108 -14.34 -36.34 -0.60
CA VAL A 108 -15.22 -35.42 -1.34
C VAL A 108 -15.01 -35.55 -2.85
N SER A 109 -13.75 -35.60 -3.29
CA SER A 109 -13.40 -35.68 -4.72
C SER A 109 -13.93 -36.94 -5.39
N ARG A 110 -13.90 -38.08 -4.69
CA ARG A 110 -14.46 -39.34 -5.20
C ARG A 110 -16.00 -39.36 -5.20
N ALA A 111 -16.63 -38.67 -4.25
CA ALA A 111 -18.08 -38.64 -4.11
C ALA A 111 -18.77 -37.69 -5.10
N GLU A 112 -18.19 -36.50 -5.35
CA GLU A 112 -18.83 -35.43 -6.13
C GLU A 112 -18.00 -34.95 -7.34
N GLY A 113 -16.79 -35.48 -7.54
CA GLY A 113 -15.82 -34.96 -8.50
C GLY A 113 -14.94 -33.85 -7.90
N PRO A 114 -13.97 -33.30 -8.66
CA PRO A 114 -13.05 -32.27 -8.16
C PRO A 114 -13.79 -30.95 -7.90
N THR A 115 -14.27 -30.76 -6.67
CA THR A 115 -15.05 -29.59 -6.24
C THR A 115 -14.41 -28.82 -5.08
N SER A 116 -13.26 -29.25 -4.57
CA SER A 116 -12.57 -28.56 -3.47
C SER A 116 -12.01 -27.22 -3.93
N THR A 117 -12.41 -26.14 -3.25
CA THR A 117 -11.82 -24.80 -3.38
C THR A 117 -10.43 -24.71 -2.77
N VAL A 118 -10.07 -25.67 -1.90
CA VAL A 118 -8.79 -25.72 -1.22
C VAL A 118 -7.83 -26.61 -2.00
N ASP A 119 -6.73 -26.02 -2.44
CA ASP A 119 -5.57 -26.75 -2.96
C ASP A 119 -4.75 -27.31 -1.79
N ALA A 120 -5.11 -28.52 -1.36
CA ALA A 120 -4.42 -29.19 -0.25
C ALA A 120 -2.95 -29.43 -0.56
N VAL A 121 -2.59 -29.79 -1.80
CA VAL A 121 -1.18 -30.04 -2.18
C VAL A 121 -0.35 -28.79 -1.97
N ARG A 122 -0.83 -27.65 -2.46
CA ARG A 122 -0.20 -26.34 -2.25
C ARG A 122 -0.11 -25.98 -0.78
N ALA A 123 -1.17 -26.20 0.00
CA ALA A 123 -1.17 -25.89 1.43
C ALA A 123 -0.09 -26.68 2.19
N HIS A 124 0.05 -27.98 1.94
CA HIS A 124 1.11 -28.79 2.56
C HIS A 124 2.50 -28.35 2.09
N SER A 125 2.69 -28.09 0.80
CA SER A 125 3.98 -27.65 0.23
C SER A 125 4.44 -26.29 0.78
N LEU A 126 3.53 -25.31 0.85
CA LEU A 126 3.84 -23.99 1.39
C LEU A 126 4.05 -24.02 2.90
N SER A 127 3.21 -24.78 3.61
CA SER A 127 3.46 -25.05 5.02
C SER A 127 4.89 -25.59 5.17
N ALA A 128 5.24 -26.64 4.42
CA ALA A 128 6.55 -27.28 4.43
C ALA A 128 7.68 -26.28 4.31
N SER A 129 7.69 -25.59 3.18
CA SER A 129 8.70 -24.60 2.83
C SER A 129 8.83 -23.47 3.86
N LEU A 130 7.72 -22.97 4.40
CA LEU A 130 7.75 -21.88 5.39
C LEU A 130 8.30 -22.31 6.74
N HIS A 131 7.97 -23.52 7.20
CA HIS A 131 8.52 -24.06 8.44
C HIS A 131 10.02 -24.32 8.34
N ASP A 132 10.47 -24.90 7.22
CA ASP A 132 11.88 -25.19 6.98
C ASP A 132 12.70 -23.90 6.86
N ALA A 133 12.08 -22.82 6.35
CA ALA A 133 12.65 -21.48 6.33
C ALA A 133 12.69 -20.79 7.70
N GLY A 134 12.10 -21.37 8.75
CA GLY A 134 12.03 -20.78 10.10
C GLY A 134 10.86 -19.83 10.33
N GLY A 135 9.82 -19.90 9.50
CA GLY A 135 8.62 -19.07 9.60
C GLY A 135 7.67 -19.49 10.73
N ILE A 136 6.97 -18.50 11.28
CA ILE A 136 5.87 -18.66 12.23
C ILE A 136 4.64 -19.20 11.48
N LEU A 137 4.39 -20.48 11.67
CA LEU A 137 3.27 -21.17 11.05
C LEU A 137 2.05 -21.18 11.97
N THR A 138 0.94 -20.64 11.47
CA THR A 138 -0.39 -20.63 12.09
C THR A 138 -1.43 -20.81 10.98
N ALA A 139 -2.67 -21.13 11.34
CA ALA A 139 -3.75 -21.20 10.35
C ALA A 139 -3.93 -19.88 9.59
N ALA A 140 -3.72 -18.73 10.26
CA ALA A 140 -3.82 -17.42 9.64
C ALA A 140 -2.67 -17.14 8.66
N THR A 141 -1.42 -17.43 9.06
CA THR A 141 -0.25 -17.23 8.19
C THR A 141 -0.30 -18.13 6.97
N LEU A 142 -0.71 -19.38 7.14
CA LEU A 142 -0.88 -20.32 6.04
C LEU A 142 -2.01 -19.88 5.07
N LYS A 143 -3.17 -19.46 5.60
CA LYS A 143 -4.26 -18.89 4.80
C LYS A 143 -3.78 -17.68 4.00
N ALA A 144 -2.97 -16.80 4.59
CA ALA A 144 -2.41 -15.63 3.91
C ALA A 144 -1.41 -16.03 2.81
N ALA A 145 -0.48 -16.95 3.10
CA ALA A 145 0.52 -17.42 2.14
C ALA A 145 -0.12 -18.15 0.94
N CYS A 146 -1.15 -18.97 1.17
CA CYS A 146 -1.85 -19.68 0.09
C CYS A 146 -2.63 -18.76 -0.87
N ARG A 147 -2.92 -17.50 -0.49
CA ARG A 147 -3.58 -16.51 -1.36
C ARG A 147 -2.64 -15.80 -2.32
N LEU A 148 -1.33 -15.89 -2.08
CA LEU A 148 -0.32 -15.29 -2.95
C LEU A 148 -0.24 -16.06 -4.27
N GLY A 149 0.22 -15.42 -5.36
CA GLY A 149 0.61 -16.14 -6.57
C GLY A 149 1.85 -17.02 -6.32
N ASP A 150 2.13 -17.99 -7.18
CA ASP A 150 3.26 -18.92 -6.99
C ASP A 150 4.61 -18.20 -6.87
N SER A 151 4.82 -17.17 -7.70
CA SER A 151 6.03 -16.33 -7.64
C SER A 151 6.16 -15.59 -6.31
N ASP A 152 5.05 -15.06 -5.79
CA ASP A 152 5.03 -14.32 -4.54
C ASP A 152 5.18 -15.24 -3.32
N ALA A 153 4.61 -16.44 -3.38
CA ALA A 153 4.77 -17.44 -2.33
C ALA A 153 6.22 -17.96 -2.26
N ALA A 154 6.87 -18.19 -3.41
CA ALA A 154 8.29 -18.52 -3.47
C ALA A 154 9.17 -17.38 -2.93
N ALA A 155 8.85 -16.13 -3.29
CA ALA A 155 9.53 -14.95 -2.77
C ALA A 155 9.36 -14.81 -1.24
N LEU A 156 8.18 -15.11 -0.70
CA LEU A 156 7.93 -15.12 0.75
C LEU A 156 8.81 -16.15 1.48
N VAL A 157 8.90 -17.38 0.97
CA VAL A 157 9.77 -18.43 1.55
C VAL A 157 11.23 -17.97 1.53
N ALA A 158 11.70 -17.43 0.39
CA ALA A 158 13.05 -16.90 0.27
C ALA A 158 13.31 -15.74 1.25
N ALA A 159 12.33 -14.85 1.46
CA ALA A 159 12.40 -13.77 2.44
C ALA A 159 12.61 -14.29 3.86
N VAL A 160 11.77 -15.22 4.28
CA VAL A 160 11.78 -15.78 5.64
C VAL A 160 13.11 -16.50 5.89
N SER A 161 13.55 -17.32 4.93
CA SER A 161 14.84 -18.02 5.00
C SER A 161 16.01 -17.06 5.09
N TRP A 162 16.01 -15.98 4.28
CA TRP A 162 17.06 -14.98 4.32
C TRP A 162 17.08 -14.21 5.64
N LEU A 163 15.91 -13.82 6.16
CA LEU A 163 15.78 -13.10 7.42
C LEU A 163 16.30 -13.89 8.62
N ALA A 164 16.21 -15.23 8.60
CA ALA A 164 16.74 -16.09 9.66
C ALA A 164 18.26 -15.94 9.83
N GLY A 165 18.99 -15.65 8.74
CA GLY A 165 20.44 -15.42 8.75
C GLY A 165 20.85 -13.96 8.96
N HIS A 166 19.90 -13.00 9.01
CA HIS A 166 20.17 -11.57 9.01
C HIS A 166 19.41 -10.87 10.15
N PRO A 167 19.91 -10.96 11.40
CA PRO A 167 19.22 -10.40 12.56
C PRO A 167 19.20 -8.87 12.57
N ASP A 168 20.21 -8.21 12.00
CA ASP A 168 20.30 -6.75 11.91
C ASP A 168 20.12 -6.27 10.45
N LEU A 169 19.09 -5.45 10.22
CA LEU A 169 18.78 -4.86 8.92
C LEU A 169 19.07 -3.35 8.87
N SER A 170 19.53 -2.74 9.96
CA SER A 170 19.69 -1.29 10.10
C SER A 170 20.69 -0.70 9.09
N GLY A 171 21.65 -1.51 8.61
CA GLY A 171 22.59 -1.13 7.56
C GLY A 171 21.98 -1.02 6.15
N TRP A 172 20.75 -1.48 5.95
CA TRP A 172 20.12 -1.62 4.64
C TRP A 172 18.91 -0.71 4.52
N THR A 173 18.73 -0.05 3.38
CA THR A 173 17.39 0.43 3.01
C THR A 173 16.57 -0.73 2.47
N ALA A 174 15.23 -0.64 2.49
CA ALA A 174 14.34 -1.65 1.91
C ALA A 174 14.69 -2.03 0.45
N ARG A 175 15.28 -1.10 -0.32
CA ARG A 175 15.68 -1.33 -1.72
C ARG A 175 17.03 -2.03 -1.88
N GLN A 176 17.85 -2.05 -0.82
CA GLN A 176 19.16 -2.69 -0.85
C GLN A 176 19.09 -4.15 -0.39
N LEU A 177 17.99 -4.59 0.23
CA LEU A 177 17.84 -5.96 0.73
C LEU A 177 18.10 -6.99 -0.39
N PRO A 178 19.17 -7.80 -0.29
CA PRO A 178 19.60 -8.70 -1.36
C PRO A 178 18.86 -10.03 -1.28
N ILE A 179 17.53 -9.98 -1.32
CA ILE A 179 16.69 -11.17 -1.21
C ILE A 179 16.30 -11.65 -2.61
N PRO A 180 16.66 -12.88 -3.02
CA PRO A 180 16.29 -13.42 -4.32
C PRO A 180 14.78 -13.37 -4.56
N GLY A 181 14.37 -12.90 -5.74
CA GLY A 181 12.96 -12.83 -6.14
C GLY A 181 12.16 -11.66 -5.54
N ILE A 182 12.75 -10.84 -4.68
CA ILE A 182 12.08 -9.71 -4.04
C ILE A 182 12.58 -8.38 -4.61
N HIS A 183 11.66 -7.59 -5.16
CA HIS A 183 11.90 -6.19 -5.51
C HIS A 183 11.18 -5.27 -4.52
N SER A 184 11.53 -3.98 -4.48
CA SER A 184 10.98 -3.03 -3.48
C SER A 184 9.45 -2.97 -3.47
N LYS A 185 8.81 -3.02 -4.64
CA LYS A 185 7.35 -3.06 -4.76
C LYS A 185 6.71 -4.31 -4.12
N TRP A 186 7.44 -5.42 -4.08
CA TRP A 186 6.97 -6.67 -3.47
C TRP A 186 6.91 -6.50 -1.95
N LEU A 187 7.98 -5.98 -1.34
CA LEU A 187 8.01 -5.65 0.10
C LEU A 187 6.93 -4.65 0.47
N GLU A 188 6.70 -3.64 -0.38
CA GLU A 188 5.63 -2.67 -0.15
C GLU A 188 4.25 -3.35 -0.13
N THR A 189 3.99 -4.26 -1.07
CA THR A 189 2.69 -4.93 -1.25
C THR A 189 2.45 -6.03 -0.20
N HIS A 190 3.50 -6.78 0.16
CA HIS A 190 3.39 -8.02 0.95
C HIS A 190 3.99 -7.91 2.36
N SER A 191 4.35 -6.71 2.81
CA SER A 191 4.93 -6.46 4.14
C SER A 191 4.15 -7.07 5.29
N SER A 192 2.81 -7.00 5.27
CA SER A 192 1.96 -7.56 6.32
C SER A 192 2.02 -9.09 6.39
N VAL A 193 2.02 -9.77 5.24
CA VAL A 193 2.14 -11.23 5.17
C VAL A 193 3.54 -11.65 5.61
N LEU A 194 4.58 -10.94 5.14
CA LEU A 194 5.95 -11.18 5.55
C LEU A 194 6.09 -11.03 7.07
N GLN A 195 5.58 -9.95 7.67
CA GLN A 195 5.62 -9.72 9.11
C GLN A 195 4.89 -10.81 9.89
N MET A 196 3.72 -11.26 9.41
CA MET A 196 2.96 -12.32 10.07
C MET A 196 3.74 -13.64 10.11
N VAL A 197 4.47 -13.95 9.04
CA VAL A 197 5.22 -15.20 8.87
C VAL A 197 6.62 -15.12 9.49
N SER A 198 7.31 -13.98 9.43
CA SER A 198 8.65 -13.82 9.98
C SER A 198 8.66 -13.35 11.45
N GLY A 199 7.55 -12.79 11.92
CA GLY A 199 7.46 -12.09 13.21
C GLY A 199 8.17 -10.73 13.23
N ARG A 200 8.68 -10.25 12.08
CA ARG A 200 9.56 -9.09 11.97
C ARG A 200 8.95 -8.00 11.11
N ASP A 201 8.98 -6.77 11.61
CA ASP A 201 8.60 -5.60 10.81
C ASP A 201 9.81 -5.13 10.00
N VAL A 202 10.06 -5.81 8.88
CA VAL A 202 11.18 -5.50 8.00
C VAL A 202 11.22 -4.03 7.57
N ARG A 203 10.06 -3.36 7.45
CA ARG A 203 10.01 -1.94 7.05
C ARG A 203 10.45 -1.00 8.17
N ALA A 204 10.20 -1.37 9.42
CA ALA A 204 10.64 -0.62 10.58
C ALA A 204 12.12 -0.91 10.94
N GLU A 205 12.63 -2.08 10.58
CA GLU A 205 14.00 -2.51 10.92
C GLU A 205 15.07 -2.01 9.94
N VAL A 206 14.71 -1.77 8.68
CA VAL A 206 15.61 -1.16 7.68
C VAL A 206 15.78 0.34 7.94
N ARG A 207 16.96 0.88 7.65
CA ARG A 207 17.15 2.35 7.72
C ARG A 207 16.25 3.07 6.71
N PRO A 208 15.74 4.25 7.07
CA PRO A 208 14.94 5.05 6.17
C PRO A 208 15.77 5.49 4.96
N ARG A 209 15.10 5.66 3.83
CA ARG A 209 15.70 6.33 2.68
C ARG A 209 15.73 7.83 2.98
N LEU A 210 16.92 8.42 2.99
CA LEU A 210 17.06 9.85 3.17
C LEU A 210 16.39 10.59 2.01
N ALA A 211 15.68 11.68 2.31
CA ALA A 211 15.20 12.56 1.27
C ALA A 211 16.32 13.51 0.85
N VAL A 212 16.37 13.82 -0.45
CA VAL A 212 17.38 14.69 -1.05
C VAL A 212 16.67 15.88 -1.66
N VAL A 213 17.12 17.07 -1.31
CA VAL A 213 16.63 18.35 -1.82
C VAL A 213 17.74 18.96 -2.66
N HIS A 214 17.51 19.07 -3.97
CA HIS A 214 18.46 19.71 -4.87
C HIS A 214 18.25 21.23 -4.86
N LEU A 215 19.36 21.96 -4.79
CA LEU A 215 19.35 23.42 -4.74
C LEU A 215 20.36 24.05 -5.69
N THR A 216 20.14 25.31 -6.03
CA THR A 216 21.04 26.14 -6.84
C THR A 216 21.21 27.48 -6.14
N TYR A 217 22.45 27.86 -5.88
CA TYR A 217 22.80 29.20 -5.43
C TYR A 217 22.72 30.17 -6.62
N VAL A 218 21.97 31.27 -6.49
CA VAL A 218 21.83 32.27 -7.57
C VAL A 218 22.18 33.69 -7.13
N ASP A 219 22.65 33.87 -5.90
CA ASP A 219 23.19 35.15 -5.44
C ASP A 219 24.39 35.61 -6.31
N PRO A 220 24.36 36.83 -6.89
CA PRO A 220 25.43 37.34 -7.76
C PRO A 220 26.81 37.42 -7.08
N GLU A 221 26.88 37.77 -5.79
CA GLU A 221 28.15 37.84 -5.06
C GLU A 221 28.75 36.45 -4.88
N TYR A 222 27.92 35.45 -4.56
CA TYR A 222 28.36 34.07 -4.49
C TYR A 222 28.77 33.52 -5.86
N LEU A 223 28.02 33.82 -6.92
CA LEU A 223 28.34 33.40 -8.28
C LEU A 223 29.68 33.97 -8.77
N ALA A 224 30.10 35.14 -8.27
CA ALA A 224 31.41 35.72 -8.57
C ALA A 224 32.58 34.97 -7.91
N THR A 225 32.33 34.03 -6.98
CA THR A 225 33.38 33.28 -6.26
C THR A 225 33.90 32.04 -6.98
N ASP A 226 33.34 31.69 -8.14
CA ASP A 226 33.64 30.47 -8.93
C ASP A 226 33.50 29.14 -8.12
N ARG A 227 32.74 29.18 -7.03
CA ARG A 227 32.40 27.99 -6.23
C ARG A 227 31.26 27.20 -6.86
N ARG A 228 31.05 25.98 -6.36
CA ARG A 228 29.95 25.10 -6.79
C ARG A 228 28.61 25.83 -6.66
N ARG A 229 27.90 25.93 -7.80
CA ARG A 229 26.58 26.56 -7.90
C ARG A 229 25.42 25.62 -7.53
N HIS A 230 25.51 24.34 -7.89
CA HIS A 230 24.44 23.36 -7.68
C HIS A 230 24.80 22.43 -6.54
N ASP A 231 23.89 22.25 -5.59
CA ASP A 231 24.13 21.47 -4.38
C ASP A 231 22.95 20.57 -4.03
N ALA A 232 23.12 19.78 -2.97
CA ALA A 232 22.04 18.98 -2.42
C ALA A 232 22.10 18.94 -0.89
N TRP A 233 20.95 19.11 -0.26
CA TRP A 233 20.74 18.85 1.16
C TRP A 233 20.08 17.48 1.35
N THR A 234 20.43 16.78 2.43
CA THR A 234 19.89 15.45 2.73
C THR A 234 19.32 15.43 4.14
N THR A 235 18.19 14.73 4.35
CA THR A 235 17.58 14.63 5.69
C THR A 235 18.56 14.07 6.71
N GLY A 236 18.72 14.77 7.83
CA GLY A 236 19.64 14.40 8.91
C GLY A 236 21.10 14.79 8.67
N ASP A 237 21.41 15.45 7.56
CA ASP A 237 22.70 16.08 7.31
C ASP A 237 22.78 17.48 7.92
N GLY A 238 23.96 18.09 7.94
CA GLY A 238 24.17 19.44 8.44
C GLY A 238 23.54 20.51 7.54
N ASP A 239 23.04 21.59 8.15
CA ASP A 239 22.45 22.75 7.46
C ASP A 239 23.51 23.77 6.96
N VAL A 240 24.69 23.28 6.53
CA VAL A 240 25.79 24.15 6.10
C VAL A 240 25.61 24.53 4.63
N LEU A 241 25.03 25.70 4.40
CA LEU A 241 24.90 26.32 3.08
C LEU A 241 26.06 27.28 2.79
N ALA A 242 26.25 27.61 1.51
CA ALA A 242 27.25 28.60 1.11
C ALA A 242 27.02 30.00 1.69
N TYR A 243 25.75 30.35 1.93
CA TYR A 243 25.29 31.55 2.63
C TYR A 243 23.89 31.30 3.19
N THR A 244 23.47 32.10 4.16
CA THR A 244 22.10 32.11 4.66
C THR A 244 21.20 32.81 3.64
N PRO A 245 20.22 32.10 3.03
CA PRO A 245 19.34 32.72 2.04
C PRO A 245 18.41 33.71 2.72
N ARG A 246 18.23 34.88 2.08
CA ARG A 246 17.09 35.75 2.36
C ARG A 246 15.84 35.22 1.68
N ILE A 247 16.00 34.65 0.49
CA ILE A 247 14.89 34.19 -0.35
C ILE A 247 15.12 32.72 -0.70
N VAL A 248 14.09 31.91 -0.50
CA VAL A 248 14.03 30.55 -1.02
C VAL A 248 12.93 30.49 -2.08
N LEU A 249 13.32 30.26 -3.33
CA LEU A 249 12.38 30.00 -4.41
C LEU A 249 12.25 28.48 -4.61
N ILE A 250 11.06 27.95 -4.38
CA ILE A 250 10.72 26.55 -4.63
C ILE A 250 10.15 26.43 -6.04
N VAL A 251 10.83 25.68 -6.90
CA VAL A 251 10.43 25.42 -8.29
C VAL A 251 10.08 23.96 -8.50
N GLU A 252 9.05 23.65 -9.29
CA GLU A 252 8.72 22.25 -9.61
C GLU A 252 9.72 21.63 -10.59
N ASN A 253 10.16 22.43 -11.56
CA ASN A 253 10.96 21.93 -12.67
C ASN A 253 12.48 21.99 -12.42
N ARG A 254 13.17 20.90 -12.80
CA ARG A 254 14.63 20.76 -12.68
C ARG A 254 15.41 21.78 -13.49
N ASP A 255 15.05 22.01 -14.75
CA ASP A 255 15.78 22.93 -15.63
C ASP A 255 15.60 24.38 -15.19
N SER A 256 14.41 24.73 -14.70
CA SER A 256 14.17 26.01 -14.04
C SER A 256 15.05 26.20 -12.81
N ARG A 257 15.26 25.17 -11.97
CA ARG A 257 16.22 25.23 -10.85
C ARG A 257 17.66 25.40 -11.34
N LEU A 258 18.07 24.65 -12.35
CA LEU A 258 19.47 24.65 -12.81
C LEU A 258 19.85 25.97 -13.48
N TRP A 259 18.92 26.58 -14.21
CA TRP A 259 19.21 27.74 -15.05
C TRP A 259 18.60 29.05 -14.56
N PHE A 260 18.04 29.08 -13.34
CA PHE A 260 17.42 30.29 -12.80
C PHE A 260 18.38 31.50 -12.82
N PRO A 261 17.94 32.69 -13.25
CA PRO A 261 18.82 33.85 -13.35
C PRO A 261 19.37 34.32 -11.99
N PRO A 262 20.46 35.10 -11.97
CA PRO A 262 20.99 35.65 -10.73
C PRO A 262 20.00 36.57 -10.00
N VAL A 263 19.79 36.33 -8.71
CA VAL A 263 18.95 37.15 -7.82
C VAL A 263 19.62 37.24 -6.43
N PRO A 264 19.89 38.44 -5.89
CA PRO A 264 20.56 38.60 -4.60
C PRO A 264 19.89 37.83 -3.46
N GLY A 265 20.70 37.22 -2.59
CA GLY A 265 20.29 36.49 -1.39
C GLY A 265 19.42 35.26 -1.65
N THR A 266 19.38 34.73 -2.88
CA THR A 266 18.39 33.72 -3.28
C THR A 266 18.99 32.33 -3.49
N ILE A 267 18.34 31.33 -2.89
CA ILE A 267 18.57 29.91 -3.20
C ILE A 267 17.32 29.34 -3.87
N VAL A 268 17.51 28.64 -4.99
CA VAL A 268 16.43 27.98 -5.75
C VAL A 268 16.42 26.49 -5.42
N VAL A 269 15.27 25.96 -5.04
CA VAL A 269 15.07 24.59 -4.54
C VAL A 269 14.10 23.82 -5.41
N GLU A 270 14.43 22.57 -5.75
CA GLU A 270 13.55 21.69 -6.52
C GLU A 270 12.47 21.09 -5.61
N GLY A 271 11.22 21.41 -5.89
CA GLY A 271 10.05 20.76 -5.35
C GLY A 271 9.89 19.39 -5.99
N ASN A 272 10.29 18.33 -5.28
CA ASN A 272 10.13 16.92 -5.68
C ASN A 272 8.65 16.44 -5.72
N GLY A 273 7.74 17.24 -6.32
CA GLY A 273 6.32 16.95 -6.46
C GLY A 273 5.53 16.93 -5.14
N LYS A 274 4.45 16.15 -5.12
CA LYS A 274 3.44 16.18 -4.05
C LYS A 274 4.00 15.94 -2.64
N ALA A 275 4.96 15.04 -2.46
CA ALA A 275 5.51 14.73 -1.12
C ALA A 275 6.51 15.79 -0.61
N ALA A 276 7.00 16.68 -1.47
CA ALA A 276 8.03 17.65 -1.13
C ALA A 276 7.52 18.76 -0.21
N ALA A 277 6.25 19.14 -0.30
CA ALA A 277 5.68 20.22 0.51
C ALA A 277 5.85 19.98 2.02
N GLY A 278 5.58 18.76 2.49
CA GLY A 278 5.78 18.39 3.90
C GLY A 278 7.25 18.42 4.30
N LEU A 279 8.13 17.82 3.48
CA LEU A 279 9.58 17.81 3.75
C LEU A 279 10.17 19.22 3.80
N LEU A 280 9.98 20.02 2.75
CA LEU A 280 10.53 21.36 2.63
C LEU A 280 10.06 22.27 3.76
N SER A 281 8.82 22.05 4.24
CA SER A 281 8.26 22.81 5.36
C SER A 281 8.88 22.47 6.71
N GLU A 282 9.68 21.41 6.83
CA GLU A 282 10.37 21.06 8.08
C GLU A 282 11.86 21.46 8.08
N ILE A 283 12.37 21.98 6.95
CA ILE A 283 13.79 22.33 6.82
C ILE A 283 14.06 23.70 7.49
N PRO A 284 14.95 23.78 8.50
CA PRO A 284 15.16 25.00 9.28
C PRO A 284 15.56 26.21 8.43
N TRP A 285 16.56 26.09 7.55
CA TRP A 285 17.02 27.23 6.74
C TRP A 285 15.99 27.72 5.71
N ILE A 286 15.02 26.88 5.31
CA ILE A 286 13.88 27.32 4.50
C ILE A 286 12.90 28.11 5.36
N ARG A 287 12.65 27.66 6.60
CA ARG A 287 11.79 28.36 7.57
C ARG A 287 12.40 29.65 8.08
N ASP A 288 13.70 29.78 8.11
CA ASP A 288 14.39 30.96 8.61
C ASP A 288 14.56 32.04 7.54
N ALA A 289 14.51 31.68 6.24
CA ALA A 289 14.56 32.62 5.14
C ALA A 289 13.47 33.70 5.25
N GLU A 290 13.81 34.95 4.93
CA GLU A 290 12.89 36.10 4.96
C GLU A 290 11.64 35.83 4.10
N HIS A 291 11.85 35.28 2.91
CA HIS A 291 10.80 34.93 1.96
C HIS A 291 10.90 33.49 1.48
N VAL A 292 9.77 32.79 1.41
CA VAL A 292 9.64 31.51 0.72
C VAL A 292 8.61 31.67 -0.39
N VAL A 293 9.02 31.50 -1.64
CA VAL A 293 8.21 31.74 -2.84
C VAL A 293 8.05 30.44 -3.62
N TYR A 294 6.92 30.24 -4.27
CA TYR A 294 6.64 29.05 -5.08
C TYR A 294 6.46 29.39 -6.57
N TRP A 295 6.93 28.50 -7.45
CA TRP A 295 6.67 28.57 -8.89
C TRP A 295 6.54 27.16 -9.47
N GLY A 296 5.41 26.85 -10.09
CA GLY A 296 5.17 25.56 -10.73
C GLY A 296 4.35 25.70 -12.01
N ASP A 297 3.92 24.55 -12.53
CA ASP A 297 3.06 24.48 -13.72
C ASP A 297 1.70 25.13 -13.45
N ILE A 298 1.14 25.80 -14.46
CA ILE A 298 -0.27 26.23 -14.43
C ILE A 298 -1.12 25.03 -14.85
N ASP A 299 -1.36 24.12 -13.91
CA ASP A 299 -2.26 22.97 -14.04
C ASP A 299 -2.83 22.54 -12.68
N ALA A 300 -3.70 21.53 -12.69
CA ALA A 300 -4.35 21.05 -11.48
C ALA A 300 -3.38 20.48 -10.42
N ASP A 301 -2.25 19.90 -10.83
CA ASP A 301 -1.27 19.32 -9.92
C ASP A 301 -0.37 20.40 -9.30
N GLY A 302 0.07 21.39 -10.08
CA GLY A 302 0.84 22.55 -9.64
C GLY A 302 0.12 23.38 -8.58
N TYR A 303 -1.17 23.70 -8.79
CA TYR A 303 -2.00 24.35 -7.75
C TYR A 303 -2.21 23.46 -6.53
N GLY A 304 -2.33 22.14 -6.72
CA GLY A 304 -2.43 21.20 -5.63
C GLY A 304 -1.15 21.07 -4.81
N ILE A 305 0.03 21.33 -5.38
CA ILE A 305 1.30 21.42 -4.65
C ILE A 305 1.35 22.74 -3.87
N LEU A 306 1.01 23.86 -4.50
CA LEU A 306 0.97 25.18 -3.86
C LEU A 306 0.04 25.21 -2.64
N ASP A 307 -1.18 24.67 -2.77
CA ASP A 307 -2.15 24.60 -1.66
C ASP A 307 -1.59 23.82 -0.46
N ARG A 308 -0.97 22.67 -0.71
CA ARG A 308 -0.39 21.83 0.35
C ARG A 308 0.86 22.45 0.96
N LEU A 309 1.70 23.12 0.17
CA LEU A 309 2.84 23.88 0.67
C LEU A 309 2.38 25.02 1.59
N ARG A 310 1.37 25.79 1.17
CA ARG A 310 0.78 26.85 2.01
C ARG A 310 0.18 26.29 3.30
N ALA A 311 -0.54 25.17 3.24
CA ALA A 311 -1.09 24.54 4.43
C ALA A 311 0.00 24.11 5.42
N ALA A 312 1.08 23.49 4.94
CA ALA A 312 2.19 23.04 5.79
C ALA A 312 3.00 24.22 6.37
N MET A 313 3.18 25.29 5.58
CA MET A 313 3.92 26.49 5.97
C MET A 313 3.11 27.41 6.90
N ALA A 314 1.78 27.32 6.92
CA ALA A 314 0.90 28.15 7.75
C ALA A 314 1.02 27.88 9.26
N THR A 315 1.62 26.75 9.65
CA THR A 315 1.85 26.41 11.06
C THR A 315 3.34 26.46 11.41
N PRO A 316 3.71 26.87 12.63
CA PRO A 316 5.07 26.71 13.13
C PRO A 316 5.48 25.23 13.19
N THR A 317 6.76 24.93 12.98
CA THR A 317 7.25 23.55 13.10
C THR A 317 7.36 23.13 14.57
N ALA A 318 7.39 21.82 14.82
CA ALA A 318 7.57 21.28 16.18
C ALA A 318 8.91 21.72 16.82
N HIS A 319 9.88 22.11 16.01
CA HIS A 319 11.22 22.54 16.42
C HIS A 319 11.36 24.07 16.53
N GLY A 320 10.26 24.82 16.46
CA GLY A 320 10.25 26.27 16.67
C GLY A 320 10.46 27.13 15.42
N GLY A 321 10.44 26.52 14.22
CA GLY A 321 10.48 27.26 12.96
C GLY A 321 9.18 28.05 12.76
N PRO A 322 9.24 29.32 12.32
CA PRO A 322 8.06 30.17 12.23
C PRO A 322 7.09 29.74 11.12
N ALA A 323 5.80 30.10 11.28
CA ALA A 323 4.84 30.05 10.19
C ALA A 323 5.27 31.01 9.07
N LYS A 324 5.05 30.62 7.81
CA LYS A 324 5.40 31.39 6.62
C LYS A 324 4.22 31.53 5.67
N ILE A 325 4.07 32.73 5.13
CA ILE A 325 3.22 32.99 3.97
C ILE A 325 4.04 32.66 2.73
N VAL A 326 3.45 31.90 1.80
CA VAL A 326 4.12 31.47 0.57
C VAL A 326 3.41 32.09 -0.64
N PRO A 327 3.87 33.24 -1.15
CA PRO A 327 3.39 33.76 -2.43
C PRO A 327 3.86 32.86 -3.59
N SER A 328 3.13 32.92 -4.71
CA SER A 328 3.55 32.30 -5.97
C SER A 328 3.85 33.35 -7.03
N ILE A 329 4.74 33.02 -7.96
CA ILE A 329 5.02 33.82 -9.16
C ILE A 329 4.56 33.07 -10.40
N LEU A 330 4.10 33.81 -11.42
CA LEU A 330 3.74 33.26 -12.74
C LEU A 330 2.68 32.16 -12.68
N MET A 331 1.68 32.31 -11.81
CA MET A 331 0.63 31.31 -11.56
C MET A 331 -0.75 31.94 -11.36
N ASP A 332 -0.95 33.19 -11.76
CA ASP A 332 -2.27 33.82 -11.69
C ASP A 332 -3.00 33.80 -13.06
N ILE A 333 -4.23 34.32 -13.08
CA ILE A 333 -5.04 34.37 -14.30
C ILE A 333 -4.43 35.26 -15.39
N THR A 334 -3.68 36.31 -15.03
CA THR A 334 -2.97 37.17 -15.97
C THR A 334 -1.80 36.42 -16.60
N ASP A 335 -1.06 35.65 -15.80
CA ASP A 335 0.03 34.81 -16.28
C ASP A 335 -0.50 33.69 -17.19
N LEU A 336 -1.62 33.04 -16.82
CA LEU A 336 -2.29 32.04 -17.66
C LEU A 336 -2.67 32.63 -19.03
N GLN A 337 -3.26 33.82 -19.05
CA GLN A 337 -3.64 34.49 -20.30
C GLN A 337 -2.43 34.83 -21.16
N ARG A 338 -1.35 35.33 -20.53
CA ARG A 338 -0.11 35.70 -21.22
C ARG A 338 0.56 34.50 -21.89
N TYR A 339 0.56 33.36 -21.22
CA TYR A 339 1.23 32.14 -21.70
C TYR A 339 0.28 31.14 -22.38
N ALA A 340 -0.98 31.54 -22.64
CA ALA A 340 -2.02 30.69 -23.23
C ALA A 340 -1.61 29.98 -24.53
N GLN A 341 -0.77 30.62 -25.36
CA GLN A 341 -0.27 30.05 -26.61
C GLN A 341 0.60 28.79 -26.43
N HIS A 342 1.14 28.58 -25.21
CA HIS A 342 1.92 27.40 -24.85
C HIS A 342 1.08 26.31 -24.17
N GLY A 343 -0.24 26.50 -24.11
CA GLY A 343 -1.16 25.59 -23.47
C GLY A 343 -1.22 24.22 -24.15
N VAL A 344 -1.22 23.14 -23.34
CA VAL A 344 -1.33 21.76 -23.80
C VAL A 344 -2.53 21.04 -23.16
N ASN A 345 -3.02 20.00 -23.85
CA ASN A 345 -4.14 19.15 -23.40
C ASN A 345 -3.76 17.68 -23.23
N TYR A 346 -2.51 17.31 -23.52
CA TYR A 346 -2.05 15.93 -23.49
C TYR A 346 -0.86 15.81 -22.53
N ASP A 347 -0.79 14.68 -21.83
CA ASP A 347 0.35 14.32 -20.97
C ASP A 347 1.53 13.80 -21.81
N LYS A 348 2.65 13.51 -21.14
CA LYS A 348 3.87 12.94 -21.76
C LYS A 348 3.67 11.59 -22.46
N SER A 349 2.54 10.92 -22.23
CA SER A 349 2.15 9.66 -22.88
C SER A 349 1.09 9.86 -23.97
N GLY A 350 0.77 11.11 -24.33
CA GLY A 350 -0.22 11.47 -25.34
C GLY A 350 -1.67 11.30 -24.88
N ARG A 351 -1.93 11.07 -23.59
CA ARG A 351 -3.30 10.93 -23.07
C ARG A 351 -3.86 12.30 -22.71
N SER A 352 -5.15 12.51 -22.94
CA SER A 352 -5.81 13.76 -22.55
C SER A 352 -5.72 13.99 -21.05
N ILE A 353 -5.27 15.19 -20.68
CA ILE A 353 -5.28 15.68 -19.30
C ILE A 353 -6.73 15.76 -18.84
N LYS A 354 -7.02 15.17 -17.69
CA LYS A 354 -8.38 15.06 -17.17
C LYS A 354 -8.77 16.31 -16.38
N PRO A 355 -10.06 16.67 -16.37
CA PRO A 355 -10.56 17.68 -15.44
C PRO A 355 -10.31 17.28 -13.98
N CYS A 356 -10.24 18.26 -13.10
CA CYS A 356 -10.06 18.07 -11.67
C CYS A 356 -11.18 18.81 -10.92
N ALA A 357 -11.84 18.12 -9.98
CA ALA A 357 -12.91 18.70 -9.16
C ALA A 357 -12.46 19.04 -7.74
N THR A 358 -11.16 18.92 -7.45
CA THR A 358 -10.60 19.20 -6.12
C THR A 358 -10.80 20.67 -5.80
N LYS A 359 -11.20 20.99 -4.57
CA LYS A 359 -11.26 22.37 -4.08
C LYS A 359 -10.06 22.64 -3.20
N PHE A 360 -9.31 23.68 -3.54
CA PHE A 360 -8.14 24.11 -2.77
C PHE A 360 -8.52 25.31 -1.90
N ALA A 361 -8.14 25.27 -0.62
CA ALA A 361 -8.58 26.24 0.37
C ALA A 361 -7.62 27.43 0.49
N HIS A 362 -6.38 27.27 0.03
CA HIS A 362 -5.30 28.23 0.26
C HIS A 362 -4.86 28.96 -1.01
N LEU A 363 -5.64 28.90 -2.10
CA LEU A 363 -5.36 29.68 -3.32
C LEU A 363 -5.83 31.13 -3.16
N THR A 364 -5.10 32.07 -3.76
CA THR A 364 -5.59 33.44 -3.91
C THR A 364 -6.73 33.47 -4.92
N ARG A 365 -7.51 34.57 -4.96
CA ARG A 365 -8.62 34.70 -5.92
C ARG A 365 -8.15 34.58 -7.37
N SER A 366 -7.00 35.17 -7.70
CA SER A 366 -6.46 35.17 -9.06
C SER A 366 -5.94 33.79 -9.47
N GLU A 367 -5.27 33.08 -8.55
CA GLU A 367 -4.84 31.68 -8.76
C GLU A 367 -6.04 30.74 -8.87
N ALA A 368 -7.06 30.90 -8.01
CA ALA A 368 -8.29 30.10 -8.09
C ALA A 368 -9.00 30.28 -9.43
N SER A 369 -9.00 31.49 -9.98
CA SER A 369 -9.55 31.75 -11.32
C SER A 369 -8.77 31.04 -12.42
N ALA A 370 -7.43 30.98 -12.30
CA ALA A 370 -6.58 30.24 -13.22
C ALA A 370 -6.74 28.72 -13.07
N TYR A 371 -6.85 28.22 -11.84
CA TYR A 371 -7.16 26.82 -11.54
C TYR A 371 -8.50 26.39 -12.15
N ASP A 372 -9.56 27.18 -11.95
CA ASP A 372 -10.89 26.89 -12.48
C ASP A 372 -10.87 26.80 -14.02
N PHE A 373 -10.05 27.62 -14.68
CA PHE A 373 -9.85 27.55 -16.13
C PHE A 373 -9.26 26.20 -16.58
N VAL A 374 -8.17 25.76 -15.95
CA VAL A 374 -7.45 24.54 -16.37
C VAL A 374 -8.12 23.24 -15.88
N ALA A 375 -8.78 23.29 -14.72
CA ALA A 375 -9.38 22.14 -14.06
C ALA A 375 -10.84 21.87 -14.48
N THR A 376 -11.49 22.82 -15.17
CA THR A 376 -12.93 22.76 -15.53
C THR A 376 -13.36 21.41 -16.10
N ALA A 377 -14.53 20.93 -15.70
CA ALA A 377 -15.14 19.73 -16.27
C ALA A 377 -15.56 19.92 -17.74
N GLY A 378 -15.73 21.17 -18.20
CA GLY A 378 -16.11 21.50 -19.57
C GLY A 378 -14.96 21.43 -20.57
N ALA A 379 -15.22 21.88 -21.79
CA ALA A 379 -14.19 22.09 -22.79
C ALA A 379 -13.24 23.21 -22.34
N ALA A 380 -11.94 22.94 -22.34
CA ALA A 380 -10.88 23.90 -22.04
C ALA A 380 -9.99 24.06 -23.29
N PRO A 381 -9.62 25.29 -23.68
CA PRO A 381 -8.67 25.50 -24.77
C PRO A 381 -7.34 24.75 -24.53
N PHE A 382 -6.88 24.76 -23.28
CA PHE A 382 -5.78 23.97 -22.77
C PHE A 382 -5.98 23.69 -21.28
N ARG A 383 -5.25 22.71 -20.74
CA ARG A 383 -5.34 22.31 -19.33
C ARG A 383 -4.03 22.41 -18.56
N ARG A 384 -2.93 22.74 -19.23
CA ARG A 384 -1.62 22.88 -18.63
C ARG A 384 -0.77 23.87 -19.40
N ILE A 385 -0.04 24.71 -18.68
CA ILE A 385 1.12 25.44 -19.19
C ILE A 385 2.31 24.98 -18.34
N GLU A 386 3.31 24.40 -18.99
CA GLU A 386 4.51 23.87 -18.31
C GLU A 386 5.41 25.03 -17.84
N GLN A 387 5.99 24.90 -16.66
CA GLN A 387 6.86 25.91 -16.06
C GLN A 387 8.01 26.33 -16.99
N GLU A 388 8.57 25.37 -17.72
CA GLU A 388 9.73 25.54 -18.61
C GLU A 388 9.49 26.50 -19.78
N VAL A 389 8.23 26.70 -20.18
CA VAL A 389 7.89 27.60 -21.30
C VAL A 389 7.75 29.05 -20.86
N MET A 390 7.67 29.29 -19.55
CA MET A 390 7.56 30.62 -18.97
C MET A 390 8.95 31.26 -18.81
N SER A 391 9.06 32.56 -19.10
CA SER A 391 10.35 33.25 -19.20
C SER A 391 11.09 33.30 -17.86
N LEU A 392 12.29 32.72 -17.81
CA LEU A 392 13.17 32.78 -16.63
C LEU A 392 13.54 34.22 -16.22
N PRO A 393 13.93 35.14 -17.14
CA PRO A 393 14.11 36.55 -16.80
C PRO A 393 12.87 37.21 -16.21
N GLU A 394 11.67 36.82 -16.67
CA GLU A 394 10.43 37.34 -16.09
C GLU A 394 10.18 36.78 -14.69
N ALA A 395 10.44 35.49 -14.47
CA ALA A 395 10.34 34.86 -13.16
C ALA A 395 11.26 35.54 -12.14
N ALA A 396 12.51 35.86 -12.53
CA ALA A 396 13.45 36.60 -11.70
C ALA A 396 12.93 38.01 -11.36
N ALA A 397 12.41 38.74 -12.35
CA ALA A 397 11.81 40.07 -12.11
C ALA A 397 10.60 40.01 -11.15
N ARG A 398 9.72 39.02 -11.30
CA ARG A 398 8.58 38.81 -10.39
C ARG A 398 9.03 38.45 -8.97
N LEU A 399 10.11 37.67 -8.84
CA LEU A 399 10.70 37.34 -7.54
C LEU A 399 11.24 38.60 -6.84
N ASP A 400 11.96 39.43 -7.59
CA ASP A 400 12.44 40.73 -7.10
C ASP A 400 11.27 41.63 -6.65
N ASP A 401 10.20 41.73 -7.42
CA ASP A 401 9.02 42.55 -7.07
C ASP A 401 8.35 42.13 -5.76
N ILE A 402 8.23 40.82 -5.50
CA ILE A 402 7.63 40.30 -4.25
C ILE A 402 8.45 40.74 -3.03
N THR A 403 9.77 40.70 -3.16
CA THR A 403 10.69 40.97 -2.05
C THR A 403 10.75 42.46 -1.73
N HIS A 404 10.62 43.34 -2.74
CA HIS A 404 10.58 44.79 -2.55
C HIS A 404 9.21 45.28 -2.04
N ASN A 405 8.10 44.72 -2.52
CA ASN A 405 6.75 45.15 -2.10
C ASN A 405 6.39 44.71 -0.67
N THR A 406 7.00 43.64 -0.15
CA THR A 406 6.79 43.23 1.25
C THR A 406 7.40 44.23 2.24
N ILE A 407 8.48 44.92 1.87
CA ILE A 407 9.13 45.98 2.67
C ILE A 407 8.27 47.25 2.73
N ALA A 408 7.62 47.63 1.62
CA ALA A 408 6.75 48.81 1.55
C ALA A 408 5.43 48.65 2.34
N GLY A 409 4.89 47.43 2.42
CA GLY A 409 3.67 47.13 3.19
C GLY A 409 3.85 47.26 4.70
N LEU A 410 5.04 46.95 5.23
CA LEU A 410 5.37 47.07 6.65
C LEU A 410 5.78 48.51 7.05
N ALA A 411 6.32 49.29 6.12
CA ALA A 411 6.64 50.71 6.35
C ALA A 411 5.40 51.63 6.39
N ASN A 412 4.24 51.16 5.89
CA ASN A 412 2.98 51.91 5.84
C ASN A 412 1.94 51.51 6.90
N SER A 413 2.30 50.68 7.89
CA SER A 413 1.45 50.53 9.09
C SER A 413 1.47 51.84 9.89
N PRO A 414 0.31 52.49 10.14
CA PRO A 414 0.28 53.66 10.98
C PRO A 414 0.75 53.25 12.38
N ARG A 415 1.77 53.95 12.91
CA ARG A 415 2.03 53.96 14.35
C ARG A 415 0.76 54.49 15.02
N THR A 416 -0.08 53.60 15.55
CA THR A 416 -1.15 53.99 16.47
C THR A 416 -0.50 54.37 17.79
N GLY A 417 -0.15 55.65 17.90
CA GLY A 417 0.17 56.30 19.16
C GLY A 417 -1.11 56.82 19.83
N CYS A 418 -1.41 56.28 21.00
CA CYS A 418 -1.78 56.97 22.24
C CYS A 418 -1.88 55.94 23.36
#